data_AF-A0A6L9Y4D4-F1
#
_entry.id   AF-A0A6L9Y4D4-F1
#
_cell.length_a   1.000
_cell.length_b   1.000
_cell.length_c   1.000
_cell.angle_alpha   90.00
_cell.angle_beta   90.00
_cell.angle_gamma   90.00
#
_symmetry.space_group_name_H-M   'P 1'
#
loop_
_entity.id
_entity.type
_entity.pdbx_description
1 polymer ?
#
loop_
_entity_poly.entity_id
_entity_poly.type
_entity_poly.pdbx_seq_one_letter_code
_entity_poly.pdbx_strand_id
1 'polypeptide(L)'
;MNRKLIHVLMSFSLLLSHTVVLGQTKLSMQMGEIKVVPIEKIARVAVGDSKIVNANTDDDKEIVIFAREEGQTTLEVWDEAGQRTSFMIDVRSAKEREVKEDIRRMLNRIPHVKATIVGEKIIVEGDRLTDADREKVQKLASHYPQIVDMTSQIGWDEMVMLDVQVLELPRNYVQELGVKWANTTQGGFQIGGLLETKNTALLARPGESFVNAALGSRVGYAGLNAVLSSSIQALMIQGRAVVLAQPQLMARSGATAEFLAGGEVPYSVVDANGNAQTVFKPYGVSLFITPRIEKNGTIRSKIHVEVSSVDSSLSLNGGPALKTRRTATEFNVRSGEPLVLSGFISRDQMQGMEKMPGMGDVPILGELFRSRKFQQNETELVIIVRPVVVSSDNPQMQTRIQRTKAVIDSSFEEGAIINVDILPQHLQLTIDQKVSIPPINGIPFSSIKTPTISKKGKS
;
A
#
# COMPACT_ATOMS: atom_id res chain seq x y z
N MET A 1 37.92 -77.25 72.75
CA MET A 1 38.93 -76.61 71.87
C MET A 1 38.68 -75.09 71.89
N ASN A 2 38.90 -74.43 73.04
CA ASN A 2 39.94 -73.42 73.35
C ASN A 2 40.04 -72.27 72.31
N ARG A 3 39.50 -71.07 72.55
CA ARG A 3 39.95 -69.89 73.36
C ARG A 3 41.16 -69.10 72.81
N LYS A 4 40.94 -67.77 72.66
CA LYS A 4 41.84 -66.58 72.52
C LYS A 4 41.77 -65.91 71.13
N LEU A 5 41.21 -64.69 70.91
CA LEU A 5 41.48 -63.32 71.42
C LEU A 5 42.71 -62.68 70.75
N ILE A 6 42.55 -61.57 69.99
CA ILE A 6 43.33 -60.30 70.02
C ILE A 6 42.85 -59.29 68.94
N HIS A 7 42.82 -58.02 69.35
CA HIS A 7 42.37 -56.74 68.78
C HIS A 7 42.90 -56.30 67.41
N VAL A 8 42.16 -55.42 66.70
CA VAL A 8 42.54 -54.01 66.42
C VAL A 8 41.27 -53.15 66.21
N LEU A 9 41.16 -52.07 66.99
CA LEU A 9 40.20 -50.97 66.87
C LEU A 9 40.57 -50.07 65.67
N MET A 10 39.61 -49.70 64.82
CA MET A 10 39.71 -48.51 63.98
C MET A 10 38.42 -47.69 64.09
N SER A 11 38.45 -46.71 65.00
CA SER A 11 37.48 -45.64 65.09
C SER A 11 37.83 -44.56 64.05
N PHE A 12 37.13 -44.55 62.92
CA PHE A 12 37.24 -43.45 61.96
C PHE A 12 36.15 -42.42 62.27
N SER A 13 36.58 -41.32 62.89
CA SER A 13 35.78 -40.13 63.17
C SER A 13 35.41 -39.46 61.85
N LEU A 14 34.11 -39.41 61.54
CA LEU A 14 33.57 -38.72 60.38
C LEU A 14 33.31 -37.25 60.76
N LEU A 15 34.26 -36.38 60.44
CA LEU A 15 34.07 -34.92 60.47
C LEU A 15 33.08 -34.53 59.36
N LEU A 16 31.85 -34.20 59.74
CA LEU A 16 30.86 -33.55 58.86
C LEU A 16 31.26 -32.08 58.69
N SER A 17 32.08 -31.78 57.69
CA SER A 17 32.25 -30.42 57.20
C SER A 17 30.97 -29.98 56.49
N HIS A 18 30.16 -29.13 57.14
CA HIS A 18 29.04 -28.45 56.50
C HIS A 18 29.59 -27.39 55.53
N THR A 19 29.63 -27.70 54.25
CA THR A 19 29.73 -26.68 53.19
C THR A 19 28.38 -25.98 53.07
N VAL A 20 28.26 -24.77 53.62
CA VAL A 20 27.13 -23.88 53.40
C VAL A 20 27.17 -23.39 51.95
N VAL A 21 26.17 -23.76 51.17
CA VAL A 21 25.95 -23.25 49.81
C VAL A 21 25.46 -21.80 49.93
N LEU A 22 26.24 -20.84 49.44
CA LEU A 22 25.86 -19.42 49.32
C LEU A 22 24.80 -19.28 48.24
N GLY A 23 23.52 -19.32 48.62
CA GLY A 23 22.44 -18.85 47.77
C GLY A 23 22.47 -17.31 47.72
N GLN A 24 22.70 -16.73 46.54
CA GLN A 24 22.51 -15.29 46.35
C GLN A 24 21.02 -15.01 46.17
N THR A 25 20.43 -14.26 47.10
CA THR A 25 19.01 -13.85 47.01
C THR A 25 18.92 -12.56 46.21
N LYS A 26 18.19 -12.56 45.09
CA LYS A 26 17.99 -11.36 44.28
C LYS A 26 16.86 -10.50 44.86
N LEU A 27 17.14 -9.21 45.05
CA LEU A 27 16.20 -8.22 45.56
C LEU A 27 16.05 -7.09 44.53
N SER A 28 14.87 -6.91 43.94
CA SER A 28 14.60 -5.75 43.08
C SER A 28 13.92 -4.66 43.91
N MET A 29 14.40 -3.42 43.77
CA MET A 29 13.89 -2.23 44.47
C MET A 29 13.76 -1.05 43.50
N GLN A 30 12.95 -0.06 43.84
CA GLN A 30 12.81 1.20 43.11
C GLN A 30 13.58 2.32 43.81
N MET A 31 14.08 3.30 43.05
CA MET A 31 14.68 4.51 43.61
C MET A 31 13.70 5.20 44.60
N GLY A 32 14.11 5.38 45.85
CA GLY A 32 13.28 5.90 46.94
C GLY A 32 12.47 4.84 47.72
N GLU A 33 12.51 3.56 47.33
CA GLU A 33 11.83 2.47 48.04
C GLU A 33 12.54 2.09 49.34
N ILE A 34 11.76 1.75 50.37
CA ILE A 34 12.24 1.21 51.64
C ILE A 34 11.76 -0.24 51.76
N LYS A 35 12.68 -1.15 52.07
CA LYS A 35 12.37 -2.57 52.23
C LYS A 35 12.93 -3.11 53.52
N VAL A 36 12.06 -3.74 54.30
CA VAL A 36 12.41 -4.35 55.58
C VAL A 36 12.58 -5.86 55.37
N VAL A 37 13.73 -6.39 55.77
CA VAL A 37 14.05 -7.81 55.68
C VAL A 37 14.25 -8.34 57.11
N PRO A 38 13.37 -9.22 57.61
CA PRO A 38 13.53 -9.81 58.93
C PRO A 38 14.68 -10.83 58.92
N ILE A 39 15.66 -10.63 59.80
CA ILE A 39 16.81 -11.50 60.01
C ILE A 39 17.10 -11.52 61.51
N GLU A 40 16.97 -12.68 62.14
CA GLU A 40 17.24 -12.80 63.58
C GLU A 40 18.75 -12.80 63.85
N LYS A 41 19.16 -12.12 64.93
CA LYS A 41 20.53 -12.12 65.48
C LYS A 41 21.57 -11.59 64.50
N ILE A 42 21.36 -10.38 64.02
CA ILE A 42 22.27 -9.72 63.08
C ILE A 42 23.55 -9.31 63.82
N ALA A 43 24.71 -9.80 63.37
CA ALA A 43 26.00 -9.40 63.92
C ALA A 43 26.65 -8.26 63.13
N ARG A 44 26.55 -8.29 61.79
CA ARG A 44 27.03 -7.19 60.95
C ARG A 44 26.32 -7.12 59.61
N VAL A 45 26.32 -5.92 59.02
CA VAL A 45 25.83 -5.65 57.67
C VAL A 45 26.90 -4.90 56.88
N ALA A 46 27.10 -5.27 55.62
CA ALA A 46 27.97 -4.54 54.69
C ALA A 46 27.24 -4.29 53.36
N VAL A 47 27.28 -3.04 52.90
CA VAL A 47 26.77 -2.65 51.58
C VAL A 47 27.96 -2.43 50.65
N GLY A 48 27.89 -2.95 49.42
CA GLY A 48 28.93 -2.76 48.41
C GLY A 48 29.06 -1.29 47.99
N ASP A 49 28.03 -0.77 47.31
CA ASP A 49 27.91 0.65 46.95
C ASP A 49 26.81 1.33 47.77
N SER A 50 27.23 2.21 48.69
CA SER A 50 26.35 2.97 49.59
C SER A 50 25.59 4.13 48.92
N LYS A 51 25.96 4.49 47.68
CA LYS A 51 25.23 5.50 46.89
C LYS A 51 23.96 4.91 46.29
N ILE A 52 24.02 3.63 45.89
CA ILE A 52 22.88 2.89 45.31
C ILE A 52 21.89 2.49 46.41
N VAL A 53 22.37 1.90 47.50
CA VAL A 53 21.54 1.45 48.64
C VAL A 53 22.18 1.84 49.96
N ASN A 54 21.38 2.13 50.98
CA ASN A 54 21.83 2.17 52.37
C ASN A 54 21.07 1.12 53.18
N ALA A 55 21.70 0.46 54.14
CA ALA A 55 21.07 -0.53 55.00
C ALA A 55 21.39 -0.26 56.45
N ASN A 56 20.37 -0.19 57.29
CA ASN A 56 20.48 -0.03 58.74
C ASN A 56 19.83 -1.22 59.44
N THR A 57 20.39 -1.62 60.58
CA THR A 57 19.80 -2.65 61.44
C THR A 57 18.86 -2.01 62.46
N ASP A 58 17.72 -2.65 62.72
CA ASP A 58 16.78 -2.26 63.76
C ASP A 58 16.63 -3.42 64.77
N ASP A 59 16.96 -3.15 66.04
CA ASP A 59 16.92 -4.07 67.18
C ASP A 59 17.50 -5.49 66.93
N ASP A 60 18.54 -5.61 66.09
CA ASP A 60 19.21 -6.86 65.68
C ASP A 60 18.29 -7.95 65.10
N LYS A 61 17.08 -7.56 64.67
CA LYS A 61 16.02 -8.45 64.16
C LYS A 61 15.61 -8.16 62.74
N GLU A 62 15.84 -6.95 62.26
CA GLU A 62 15.43 -6.53 60.93
C GLU A 62 16.49 -5.63 60.29
N ILE A 63 16.57 -5.68 58.97
CA ILE A 63 17.37 -4.77 58.16
C ILE A 63 16.44 -3.90 57.35
N VAL A 64 16.56 -2.59 57.52
CA VAL A 64 15.88 -1.58 56.74
C VAL A 64 16.79 -1.12 55.61
N ILE A 65 16.40 -1.45 54.38
CA ILE A 65 17.14 -1.17 53.15
C ILE A 65 16.48 0.02 52.46
N PHE A 66 17.26 1.06 52.14
CA PHE A 66 16.85 2.27 51.44
C PHE A 66 17.50 2.32 50.06
N ALA A 67 16.70 2.27 49.01
CA ALA A 67 17.17 2.48 47.64
C ALA A 67 17.30 3.97 47.32
N ARG A 68 18.48 4.40 46.86
CA ARG A 68 18.84 5.82 46.69
C ARG A 68 19.09 6.21 45.25
N GLU A 69 19.96 5.46 44.56
CA GLU A 69 20.33 5.71 43.16
C GLU A 69 20.16 4.43 42.33
N GLU A 70 20.05 4.59 41.01
CA GLU A 70 19.91 3.49 40.07
C GLU A 70 21.24 2.71 39.94
N GLY A 71 21.16 1.38 39.93
CA GLY A 71 22.33 0.51 39.78
C GLY A 71 22.20 -0.84 40.47
N GLN A 72 23.28 -1.61 40.41
CA GLN A 72 23.38 -2.91 41.06
C GLN A 72 24.40 -2.87 42.19
N THR A 73 24.02 -3.39 43.35
CA THR A 73 24.90 -3.45 44.53
C THR A 73 24.64 -4.74 45.29
N THR A 74 25.57 -5.15 46.13
CA THR A 74 25.41 -6.31 47.00
C THR A 74 25.26 -5.88 48.45
N LEU A 75 24.37 -6.56 49.17
CA LEU A 75 24.22 -6.44 50.61
C LEU A 75 24.61 -7.76 51.23
N GLU A 76 25.53 -7.73 52.17
CA GLU A 76 25.98 -8.90 52.90
C GLU A 76 25.62 -8.77 54.37
N VAL A 77 25.05 -9.84 54.90
CA VAL A 77 24.58 -9.91 56.27
C VAL A 77 25.23 -11.11 56.94
N TRP A 78 25.78 -10.90 58.12
CA TRP A 78 26.29 -11.96 58.98
C TRP A 78 25.43 -12.05 60.22
N ASP A 79 25.02 -13.25 60.58
CA ASP A 79 24.38 -13.52 61.86
C ASP A 79 25.43 -13.75 62.98
N GLU A 80 24.97 -13.83 64.23
CA GLU A 80 25.82 -14.18 65.38
C GLU A 80 26.47 -15.57 65.29
N ALA A 81 25.91 -16.48 64.48
CA ALA A 81 26.48 -17.80 64.22
C ALA A 81 27.59 -17.77 63.15
N GLY A 82 27.87 -16.61 62.55
CA GLY A 82 28.85 -16.41 61.48
C GLY A 82 28.36 -16.84 60.09
N GLN A 83 27.08 -17.19 59.93
CA GLN A 83 26.47 -17.49 58.64
C GLN A 83 26.29 -16.21 57.84
N ARG A 84 26.78 -16.25 56.59
CA ARG A 84 26.74 -15.12 55.65
C ARG A 84 25.60 -15.31 54.66
N THR A 85 24.72 -14.32 54.58
CA THR A 85 23.67 -14.21 53.56
C THR A 85 24.03 -13.06 52.61
N SER A 86 23.98 -13.31 51.30
CA SER A 86 24.27 -12.31 50.28
C SER A 86 23.01 -12.00 49.48
N PHE A 87 22.65 -10.71 49.44
CA PHE A 87 21.59 -10.17 48.61
C PHE A 87 22.18 -9.40 47.44
N MET A 88 21.74 -9.72 46.23
CA MET A 88 22.04 -8.94 45.03
C MET A 88 20.88 -7.97 44.80
N ILE A 89 21.12 -6.68 45.00
CA ILE A 89 20.10 -5.63 44.93
C ILE A 89 20.20 -4.93 43.58
N ASP A 90 19.08 -4.89 42.85
CA ASP A 90 18.91 -4.20 41.58
C ASP A 90 17.92 -3.04 41.77
N VAL A 91 18.44 -1.80 41.81
CA VAL A 91 17.65 -0.59 41.99
C VAL A 91 17.35 0.04 40.64
N ARG A 92 16.07 0.17 40.31
CA ARG A 92 15.61 0.77 39.04
C ARG A 92 14.84 2.07 39.27
N SER A 93 14.81 2.92 38.24
CA SER A 93 14.01 4.14 38.26
C SER A 93 12.52 3.82 38.36
N ALA A 94 11.80 4.44 39.29
CA ALA A 94 10.34 4.43 39.28
C ALA A 94 9.78 5.06 37.99
N LYS A 95 10.46 6.12 37.51
CA LYS A 95 10.08 6.89 36.32
C LYS A 95 10.18 6.08 35.03
N GLU A 96 11.17 5.20 34.93
CA GLU A 96 11.34 4.35 33.74
C GLU A 96 10.22 3.32 33.62
N ARG A 97 9.78 2.75 34.75
CA ARG A 97 8.63 1.84 34.78
C ARG A 97 7.34 2.55 34.39
N GLU A 98 7.13 3.77 34.90
CA GLU A 98 5.99 4.62 34.53
C GLU A 98 5.97 4.92 33.02
N VAL A 99 7.10 5.34 32.44
CA VAL A 99 7.23 5.59 31.00
C VAL A 99 6.97 4.33 30.18
N LYS A 100 7.49 3.17 30.60
CA LYS A 100 7.24 1.89 29.91
C LYS A 100 5.76 1.51 29.95
N GLU A 101 5.08 1.73 31.06
CA GLU A 101 3.64 1.49 31.19
C GLU A 101 2.82 2.47 30.33
N ASP A 102 3.21 3.74 30.26
CA ASP A 102 2.57 4.73 29.39
C ASP A 102 2.68 4.34 27.92
N ILE A 103 3.87 3.95 27.48
CA ILE A 103 4.09 3.50 26.10
C ILE A 103 3.29 2.23 25.82
N ARG A 104 3.27 1.26 26.74
CA ARG A 104 2.45 0.05 26.61
C ARG A 104 0.97 0.41 26.45
N ARG A 105 0.46 1.33 27.27
CA ARG A 105 -0.93 1.81 27.18
C ARG A 105 -1.21 2.53 25.86
N MET A 106 -0.27 3.33 25.35
CA MET A 106 -0.41 4.02 24.05
C MET A 106 -0.45 3.02 22.89
N LEU A 107 0.44 2.03 22.87
CA LEU A 107 0.49 1.01 21.81
C LEU A 107 -0.76 0.13 21.81
N ASN A 108 -1.26 -0.27 22.99
CA ASN A 108 -2.49 -1.05 23.12
C ASN A 108 -3.77 -0.29 22.71
N ARG A 109 -3.71 1.03 22.47
CA ARG A 109 -4.83 1.78 21.87
C ARG A 109 -4.92 1.61 20.36
N ILE A 110 -3.87 1.09 19.72
CA ILE A 110 -3.87 0.82 18.28
C ILE A 110 -4.63 -0.51 18.06
N PRO A 111 -5.64 -0.54 17.16
CA PRO A 111 -6.37 -1.78 16.87
C PRO A 111 -5.43 -2.91 16.42
N HIS A 112 -5.71 -4.13 16.87
CA HIS A 112 -4.93 -5.34 16.55
C HIS A 112 -3.45 -5.29 16.97
N VAL A 113 -3.09 -4.38 17.88
CA VAL A 113 -1.74 -4.30 18.46
C VAL A 113 -1.79 -4.72 19.93
N LYS A 114 -0.82 -5.55 20.32
CA LYS A 114 -0.56 -5.97 21.69
C LYS A 114 0.89 -5.67 22.06
N ALA A 115 1.06 -4.83 23.06
CA ALA A 115 2.36 -4.50 23.64
C ALA A 115 2.55 -5.17 25.00
N THR A 116 3.69 -5.83 25.17
CA THR A 116 4.08 -6.52 26.41
C THR A 116 5.48 -6.05 26.85
N ILE A 117 5.65 -5.76 28.13
CA ILE A 117 6.96 -5.37 28.69
C ILE A 117 7.72 -6.66 29.04
N VAL A 118 8.91 -6.84 28.46
CA VAL A 118 9.80 -7.97 28.70
C VAL A 118 11.18 -7.44 29.06
N GLY A 119 11.48 -7.42 30.37
CA GLY A 119 12.70 -6.82 30.90
C GLY A 119 12.77 -5.32 30.59
N GLU A 120 13.79 -4.91 29.82
CA GLU A 120 14.01 -3.52 29.40
C GLU A 120 13.41 -3.17 28.03
N LYS A 121 12.75 -4.14 27.38
CA LYS A 121 12.14 -3.95 26.06
C LYS A 121 10.62 -4.04 26.14
N ILE A 122 9.95 -3.33 25.23
CA ILE A 122 8.52 -3.42 24.97
C ILE A 122 8.38 -4.15 23.66
N ILE A 123 7.91 -5.40 23.72
CA ILE A 123 7.65 -6.20 22.53
C ILE A 123 6.28 -5.82 22.01
N VAL A 124 6.20 -5.46 20.73
CA VAL A 124 4.96 -5.08 20.05
C VAL A 124 4.64 -6.14 19.03
N GLU A 125 3.52 -6.81 19.24
CA GLU A 125 2.98 -7.83 18.36
C GLU A 125 1.66 -7.35 17.78
N GLY A 126 1.31 -7.81 16.59
CA GLY A 126 0.05 -7.51 15.96
C GLY A 126 -0.04 -8.05 14.54
N ASP A 127 -1.24 -8.45 14.16
CA ASP A 127 -1.59 -8.95 12.84
C ASP A 127 -2.61 -8.03 12.16
N ARG A 128 -2.65 -8.01 10.82
CA ARG A 128 -3.65 -7.27 10.04
C ARG A 128 -3.72 -5.75 10.33
N LEU A 129 -2.59 -5.12 10.64
CA LEU A 129 -2.53 -3.67 10.83
C LEU A 129 -2.77 -2.94 9.49
N THR A 130 -3.53 -1.85 9.55
CA THR A 130 -3.62 -0.90 8.42
C THR A 130 -2.28 -0.19 8.22
N ASP A 131 -2.04 0.36 7.01
CA ASP A 131 -0.83 1.13 6.74
C ASP A 131 -0.65 2.33 7.68
N ALA A 132 -1.77 2.96 8.08
CA ALA A 132 -1.76 4.08 9.00
C ALA A 132 -1.40 3.66 10.44
N ASP A 133 -1.80 2.45 10.86
CA ASP A 133 -1.44 1.90 12.17
C ASP A 133 0.01 1.49 12.24
N ARG A 134 0.50 0.84 11.18
CA ARG A 134 1.91 0.45 11.05
C ARG A 134 2.83 1.68 11.08
N GLU A 135 2.47 2.75 10.38
CA GLU A 135 3.22 4.01 10.41
C GLU A 135 3.30 4.61 11.83
N LYS A 136 2.22 4.49 12.63
CA LYS A 136 2.23 4.95 14.03
C LYS A 136 3.15 4.11 14.91
N VAL A 137 3.10 2.78 14.78
CA VAL A 137 3.98 1.87 15.52
C VAL A 137 5.45 2.17 15.16
N GLN A 138 5.77 2.30 13.88
CA GLN A 138 7.12 2.64 13.42
C GLN A 138 7.60 4.00 13.92
N LYS A 139 6.74 5.03 13.91
CA LYS A 139 7.08 6.34 14.49
C LYS A 139 7.39 6.24 15.98
N LEU A 140 6.57 5.51 16.74
CA LEU A 140 6.83 5.27 18.16
C LEU A 140 8.13 4.50 18.37
N ALA A 141 8.36 3.43 17.60
CA ALA A 141 9.57 2.63 17.66
C ALA A 141 10.84 3.43 17.33
N SER A 142 10.75 4.37 16.39
CA SER A 142 11.86 5.27 16.06
C SER A 142 12.21 6.27 17.17
N HIS A 143 11.22 6.64 18.00
CA HIS A 143 11.41 7.60 19.09
C HIS A 143 11.78 6.92 20.42
N TYR A 144 11.34 5.67 20.63
CA TYR A 144 11.56 4.90 21.86
C TYR A 144 12.34 3.61 21.56
N PRO A 145 13.69 3.58 21.70
CA PRO A 145 14.54 2.42 21.38
C PRO A 145 14.27 1.15 22.21
N GLN A 146 13.49 1.27 23.29
CA GLN A 146 12.99 0.15 24.06
C GLN A 146 11.90 -0.66 23.33
N ILE A 147 11.27 -0.10 22.31
CA ILE A 147 10.26 -0.79 21.51
C ILE A 147 10.95 -1.74 20.53
N VAL A 148 10.56 -3.01 20.56
CA VAL A 148 10.92 -4.01 19.56
C VAL A 148 9.65 -4.32 18.78
N ASP A 149 9.60 -3.84 17.55
CA ASP A 149 8.48 -4.06 16.64
C ASP A 149 8.58 -5.46 16.01
N MET A 150 7.66 -6.34 16.41
CA MET A 150 7.46 -7.68 15.84
C MET A 150 6.12 -7.76 15.08
N THR A 151 5.55 -6.62 14.66
CA THR A 151 4.35 -6.62 13.81
C THR A 151 4.70 -7.20 12.44
N SER A 152 4.48 -8.50 12.30
CA SER A 152 4.85 -9.24 11.09
C SER A 152 3.85 -8.95 9.95
N GLN A 153 4.33 -8.91 8.71
CA GLN A 153 3.49 -8.92 7.50
C GLN A 153 2.96 -10.33 7.18
N ILE A 154 2.65 -11.15 8.19
CA ILE A 154 2.13 -12.50 7.95
C ILE A 154 0.64 -12.37 7.64
N GLY A 155 0.31 -12.10 6.37
CA GLY A 155 -1.06 -12.00 5.87
C GLY A 155 -1.13 -11.46 4.45
N TRP A 156 -2.27 -11.68 3.79
CA TRP A 156 -2.61 -10.98 2.55
C TRP A 156 -2.81 -9.50 2.89
N ASP A 157 -1.91 -8.62 2.42
CA ASP A 157 -2.17 -7.18 2.52
C ASP A 157 -3.47 -6.85 1.79
N GLU A 158 -4.25 -5.93 2.37
CA GLU A 158 -5.50 -5.51 1.76
C GLU A 158 -5.25 -4.99 0.35
N MET A 159 -5.95 -5.58 -0.61
CA MET A 159 -5.87 -5.18 -2.01
C MET A 159 -6.97 -4.17 -2.29
N VAL A 160 -6.70 -3.26 -3.20
CA VAL A 160 -7.68 -2.34 -3.75
C VAL A 160 -7.80 -2.63 -5.23
N MET A 161 -8.99 -3.02 -5.65
CA MET A 161 -9.37 -3.08 -7.05
C MET A 161 -9.80 -1.68 -7.49
N LEU A 162 -9.27 -1.23 -8.61
CA LEU A 162 -9.46 0.12 -9.15
C LEU A 162 -10.13 -0.03 -10.50
N ASP A 163 -11.39 0.38 -10.59
CA ASP A 163 -12.13 0.46 -11.84
C ASP A 163 -12.09 1.93 -12.31
N VAL A 164 -11.40 2.19 -13.42
CA VAL A 164 -11.19 3.54 -13.95
C VAL A 164 -11.81 3.64 -15.32
N GLN A 165 -12.55 4.71 -15.57
CA GLN A 165 -13.11 5.04 -16.88
C GLN A 165 -12.57 6.38 -17.33
N VAL A 166 -11.99 6.41 -18.53
CA VAL A 166 -11.44 7.61 -19.16
C VAL A 166 -12.32 7.94 -20.37
N LEU A 167 -12.99 9.08 -20.32
CA LEU A 167 -14.03 9.48 -21.26
C LEU A 167 -13.71 10.84 -21.87
N GLU A 168 -14.08 11.05 -23.14
CA GLU A 168 -14.07 12.36 -23.79
C GLU A 168 -15.51 12.78 -24.10
N LEU A 169 -15.92 13.95 -23.57
CA LEU A 169 -17.28 14.50 -23.68
C LEU A 169 -17.27 15.87 -24.38
N PRO A 170 -18.26 16.23 -25.21
CA PRO A 170 -18.40 17.61 -25.70
C PRO A 170 -18.77 18.58 -24.57
N ARG A 171 -18.15 19.77 -24.55
CA ARG A 171 -18.21 20.73 -23.43
C ARG A 171 -19.62 21.23 -23.11
N ASN A 172 -20.46 21.44 -24.11
CA ASN A 172 -21.83 21.91 -23.93
C ASN A 172 -22.64 20.99 -23.00
N TYR A 173 -22.40 19.69 -23.06
CA TYR A 173 -23.08 18.72 -22.19
C TYR A 173 -22.55 18.70 -20.76
N VAL A 174 -21.24 18.94 -20.54
CA VAL A 174 -20.69 19.06 -19.18
C VAL A 174 -21.25 20.29 -18.47
N GLN A 175 -21.48 21.38 -19.20
CA GLN A 175 -22.09 22.61 -18.67
C GLN A 175 -23.60 22.45 -18.38
N GLU A 176 -24.34 21.69 -19.19
CA GLU A 176 -25.74 21.34 -18.94
C GLU A 176 -25.92 20.46 -17.68
N LEU A 177 -24.90 19.67 -17.32
CA LEU A 177 -24.87 18.88 -16.07
C LEU A 177 -24.66 19.76 -14.80
N GLY A 178 -24.51 21.08 -14.94
CA GLY A 178 -24.53 22.04 -13.82
C GLY A 178 -23.24 22.10 -12.97
N VAL A 179 -22.16 21.44 -13.39
CA VAL A 179 -20.90 21.39 -12.62
C VAL A 179 -20.03 22.62 -12.92
N LYS A 180 -20.09 23.65 -12.06
CA LYS A 180 -19.14 24.77 -12.08
C LYS A 180 -17.90 24.40 -11.27
N TRP A 181 -16.80 24.06 -11.94
CA TRP A 181 -15.51 23.80 -11.32
C TRP A 181 -14.86 25.11 -10.83
N ALA A 182 -14.97 25.42 -9.53
CA ALA A 182 -14.37 26.61 -8.96
C ALA A 182 -12.85 26.41 -8.76
N ASN A 183 -12.07 27.30 -9.36
CA ASN A 183 -10.60 27.23 -9.44
C ASN A 183 -9.93 27.89 -8.21
N THR A 184 -10.23 27.43 -7.00
CA THR A 184 -9.60 27.95 -5.76
C THR A 184 -8.86 26.85 -5.02
N THR A 185 -7.55 27.04 -4.95
CA THR A 185 -6.50 26.31 -4.24
C THR A 185 -6.82 26.00 -2.77
N GLN A 186 -7.53 24.90 -2.52
CA GLN A 186 -7.30 23.94 -1.43
C GLN A 186 -8.41 22.87 -1.48
N GLY A 187 -8.01 21.65 -1.85
CA GLY A 187 -8.74 20.38 -1.72
C GLY A 187 -10.27 20.43 -1.57
N GLY A 188 -10.97 20.17 -2.67
CA GLY A 188 -12.34 19.67 -2.63
C GLY A 188 -13.43 20.62 -3.12
N PHE A 189 -14.50 20.00 -3.61
CA PHE A 189 -15.71 20.60 -4.17
C PHE A 189 -16.49 21.40 -3.11
N GLN A 190 -16.53 22.73 -3.23
CA GLN A 190 -17.35 23.62 -2.38
C GLN A 190 -18.65 24.02 -3.11
N ILE A 191 -19.63 23.12 -3.18
CA ILE A 191 -21.05 23.52 -3.33
C ILE A 191 -21.65 23.68 -1.92
N GLY A 192 -21.03 24.58 -1.14
CA GLY A 192 -21.48 24.94 0.21
C GLY A 192 -22.04 26.36 0.32
N GLY A 193 -21.84 27.21 -0.70
CA GLY A 193 -22.20 28.63 -0.65
C GLY A 193 -23.37 29.08 -1.53
N LEU A 194 -24.05 28.16 -2.23
CA LEU A 194 -25.17 28.49 -3.14
C LEU A 194 -26.51 27.84 -2.74
N LEU A 195 -26.54 27.03 -1.69
CA LEU A 195 -27.75 26.35 -1.23
C LEU A 195 -28.26 26.83 0.15
N GLU A 196 -27.71 27.93 0.68
CA GLU A 196 -28.42 28.69 1.70
C GLU A 196 -29.51 29.57 1.05
N THR A 197 -30.67 28.94 0.86
CA THR A 197 -32.00 29.51 1.13
C THR A 197 -32.13 31.03 1.00
N LYS A 198 -32.10 31.56 -0.23
CA LYS A 198 -32.93 32.68 -0.74
C LYS A 198 -32.55 32.99 -2.19
N ASN A 199 -33.54 32.94 -3.09
CA ASN A 199 -33.51 33.27 -4.53
C ASN A 199 -33.15 32.14 -5.51
N THR A 200 -34.06 31.18 -5.63
CA THR A 200 -34.30 30.40 -6.87
C THR A 200 -34.81 31.24 -8.06
N ALA A 201 -34.92 32.57 -7.92
CA ALA A 201 -35.39 33.49 -8.96
C ALA A 201 -34.29 33.95 -9.95
N LEU A 202 -33.01 33.63 -9.71
CA LEU A 202 -31.89 34.09 -10.55
C LEU A 202 -31.52 33.12 -11.70
N LEU A 203 -32.20 31.99 -11.83
CA LEU A 203 -31.95 30.98 -12.87
C LEU A 203 -33.14 30.79 -13.83
N ALA A 204 -34.24 31.54 -13.66
CA ALA A 204 -35.40 31.44 -14.53
C ALA A 204 -35.25 32.37 -15.74
N ARG A 205 -35.14 31.79 -16.94
CA ARG A 205 -35.52 32.49 -18.18
C ARG A 205 -37.05 32.49 -18.27
N PRO A 206 -37.70 33.58 -18.72
CA PRO A 206 -39.15 33.63 -18.81
C PRO A 206 -39.69 32.54 -19.75
N GLY A 207 -40.56 31.66 -19.26
CA GLY A 207 -41.35 30.74 -20.08
C GLY A 207 -41.04 29.24 -19.99
N GLU A 208 -40.09 28.79 -19.17
CA GLU A 208 -39.79 27.36 -19.00
C GLU A 208 -40.31 26.79 -17.67
N SER A 209 -41.13 25.74 -17.75
CA SER A 209 -41.61 24.98 -16.58
C SER A 209 -40.59 23.92 -16.19
N PHE A 210 -39.87 24.13 -15.09
CA PHE A 210 -39.00 23.10 -14.52
C PHE A 210 -39.80 22.05 -13.75
N VAL A 211 -39.51 20.78 -14.01
CA VAL A 211 -40.02 19.66 -13.21
C VAL A 211 -39.25 19.68 -11.89
N ASN A 212 -39.94 20.07 -10.81
CA ASN A 212 -39.40 20.06 -9.46
C ASN A 212 -39.28 18.60 -8.98
N ALA A 213 -38.16 17.94 -9.30
CA ALA A 213 -37.80 16.71 -8.62
C ALA A 213 -37.43 17.09 -7.19
N ALA A 214 -38.35 16.87 -6.26
CA ALA A 214 -38.20 17.11 -4.84
C ALA A 214 -37.07 16.24 -4.26
N LEU A 215 -35.82 16.65 -4.48
CA LEU A 215 -34.66 16.12 -3.79
C LEU A 215 -34.69 16.71 -2.38
N GLY A 216 -35.31 15.96 -1.47
CA GLY A 216 -35.31 16.26 -0.05
C GLY A 216 -33.89 16.50 0.46
N SER A 217 -33.77 17.39 1.43
CA SER A 217 -32.58 18.02 2.00
C SER A 217 -31.54 17.08 2.67
N ARG A 218 -31.46 15.82 2.24
CA ARG A 218 -30.58 14.76 2.77
C ARG A 218 -29.66 14.14 1.70
N VAL A 219 -29.52 14.76 0.53
CA VAL A 219 -28.58 14.29 -0.48
C VAL A 219 -27.17 14.76 -0.11
N GLY A 220 -26.45 13.94 0.64
CA GLY A 220 -25.01 14.14 0.88
C GLY A 220 -24.18 13.95 -0.40
N TYR A 221 -22.89 14.25 -0.33
CA TYR A 221 -21.93 14.14 -1.44
C TYR A 221 -22.02 12.84 -2.26
N ALA A 222 -22.36 11.72 -1.62
CA ALA A 222 -22.54 10.42 -2.29
C ALA A 222 -23.72 10.38 -3.27
N GLY A 223 -24.84 11.05 -2.97
CA GLY A 223 -26.02 11.05 -3.85
C GLY A 223 -25.84 11.93 -5.10
N LEU A 224 -25.07 13.03 -4.98
CA LEU A 224 -24.72 13.88 -6.12
C LEU A 224 -23.75 13.18 -7.10
N ASN A 225 -22.76 12.46 -6.58
CA ASN A 225 -21.84 11.67 -7.41
C ASN A 225 -22.56 10.54 -8.17
N ALA A 226 -23.52 9.88 -7.51
CA ALA A 226 -24.32 8.82 -8.13
C ALA A 226 -25.16 9.34 -9.30
N VAL A 227 -25.84 10.49 -9.13
CA VAL A 227 -26.62 11.13 -10.20
C VAL A 227 -25.74 11.57 -11.38
N LEU A 228 -24.57 12.15 -11.10
CA LEU A 228 -23.63 12.53 -12.16
C LEU A 228 -23.13 11.31 -12.95
N SER A 229 -22.77 10.23 -12.26
CA SER A 229 -22.31 9.00 -12.90
C SER A 229 -23.39 8.34 -13.78
N SER A 230 -24.67 8.39 -13.39
CA SER A 230 -25.76 7.81 -14.17
C SER A 230 -26.11 8.66 -15.40
N SER A 231 -26.05 9.99 -15.29
CA SER A 231 -26.18 10.89 -16.44
C SER A 231 -25.07 10.67 -17.47
N ILE A 232 -23.82 10.48 -17.03
CA ILE A 232 -22.71 10.15 -17.92
C ILE A 232 -22.94 8.79 -18.61
N GLN A 233 -23.45 7.79 -17.90
CA GLN A 233 -23.81 6.49 -18.49
C GLN A 233 -24.90 6.60 -19.56
N ALA A 234 -25.91 7.45 -19.35
CA ALA A 234 -26.93 7.72 -20.37
C ALA A 234 -26.34 8.37 -21.64
N LEU A 235 -25.33 9.26 -21.49
CA LEU A 235 -24.64 9.89 -22.62
C LEU A 235 -23.78 8.90 -23.43
N MET A 236 -23.18 7.91 -22.75
CA MET A 236 -22.47 6.81 -23.44
C MET A 236 -23.42 6.00 -24.31
N ILE A 237 -24.62 5.67 -23.82
CA ILE A 237 -25.64 4.92 -24.57
C ILE A 237 -26.12 5.71 -25.81
N GLN A 238 -26.15 7.04 -25.73
CA GLN A 238 -26.55 7.91 -26.84
C GLN A 238 -25.43 8.21 -27.85
N GLY A 239 -24.23 7.64 -27.68
CA GLY A 239 -23.09 7.84 -28.59
C GLY A 239 -22.48 9.24 -28.55
N ARG A 240 -22.75 10.02 -27.49
CA ARG A 240 -22.27 11.40 -27.32
C ARG A 240 -21.04 11.50 -26.42
N ALA A 241 -20.59 10.37 -25.88
CA ALA A 241 -19.39 10.23 -25.07
C ALA A 241 -18.46 9.19 -25.73
N VAL A 242 -17.18 9.51 -25.86
CA VAL A 242 -16.19 8.57 -26.40
C VAL A 242 -15.43 7.94 -25.23
N VAL A 243 -15.54 6.62 -25.08
CA VAL A 243 -14.73 5.87 -24.10
C VAL A 243 -13.33 5.71 -24.67
N LEU A 244 -12.35 6.29 -23.99
CA LEU A 244 -10.94 6.20 -24.39
C LEU A 244 -10.29 4.95 -23.81
N ALA A 245 -10.59 4.63 -22.54
CA ALA A 245 -10.12 3.42 -21.88
C ALA A 245 -10.98 3.07 -20.65
N GLN A 246 -11.03 1.78 -20.32
CA GLN A 246 -11.63 1.27 -19.08
C GLN A 246 -10.71 0.22 -18.41
N PRO A 247 -9.56 0.61 -17.86
CA PRO A 247 -8.68 -0.33 -17.18
C PRO A 247 -9.25 -0.76 -15.82
N GLN A 248 -9.03 -2.04 -15.49
CA GLN A 248 -9.22 -2.57 -14.14
C GLN A 248 -7.87 -3.00 -13.58
N LEU A 249 -7.48 -2.40 -12.47
CA LEU A 249 -6.19 -2.63 -11.82
C LEU A 249 -6.40 -3.18 -10.42
N MET A 250 -5.47 -3.99 -9.93
CA MET A 250 -5.41 -4.37 -8.52
C MET A 250 -4.06 -3.95 -7.97
N ALA A 251 -4.10 -3.22 -6.86
CA ALA A 251 -2.92 -2.74 -6.17
C ALA A 251 -3.01 -3.08 -4.68
N ARG A 252 -1.87 -3.35 -4.05
CA ARG A 252 -1.79 -3.38 -2.59
C ARG A 252 -2.01 -1.96 -2.05
N SER A 253 -2.60 -1.83 -0.86
CA SER A 253 -2.59 -0.56 -0.15
C SER A 253 -1.15 -0.03 -0.01
N GLY A 254 -0.94 1.23 -0.41
CA GLY A 254 0.36 1.90 -0.45
C GLY A 254 1.23 1.61 -1.69
N ALA A 255 0.88 0.65 -2.54
CA ALA A 255 1.64 0.30 -3.74
C ALA A 255 1.05 0.93 -5.01
N THR A 256 1.91 1.33 -5.94
CA THR A 256 1.49 1.90 -7.22
C THR A 256 1.13 0.79 -8.21
N ALA A 257 -0.02 0.92 -8.87
CA ALA A 257 -0.36 0.17 -10.08
C ALA A 257 -0.22 1.07 -11.31
N GLU A 258 0.26 0.48 -12.40
CA GLU A 258 0.47 1.14 -13.69
C GLU A 258 -0.31 0.41 -14.79
N PHE A 259 -0.84 1.19 -15.72
CA PHE A 259 -1.47 0.72 -16.94
C PHE A 259 -1.02 1.59 -18.11
N LEU A 260 -0.66 0.94 -19.21
CA LEU A 260 -0.36 1.59 -20.48
C LEU A 260 -1.10 0.82 -21.59
N ALA A 261 -1.92 1.52 -22.35
CA ALA A 261 -2.55 1.00 -23.56
C ALA A 261 -2.37 1.98 -24.70
N GLY A 262 -1.70 1.54 -25.77
CA GLY A 262 -1.42 2.37 -26.91
C GLY A 262 -0.30 1.82 -27.79
N GLY A 263 0.43 2.69 -28.46
CA GLY A 263 1.52 2.32 -29.37
C GLY A 263 2.71 3.26 -29.20
N GLU A 264 3.68 3.17 -30.11
CA GLU A 264 4.85 4.04 -30.13
C GLU A 264 4.97 4.75 -31.49
N VAL A 265 5.36 6.01 -31.48
CA VAL A 265 5.67 6.79 -32.68
C VAL A 265 7.17 7.03 -32.80
N PRO A 266 7.76 6.81 -33.99
CA PRO A 266 9.18 7.07 -34.21
C PRO A 266 9.43 8.57 -34.43
N TYR A 267 10.48 9.08 -33.78
CA TYR A 267 11.04 10.41 -34.01
C TYR A 267 12.46 10.28 -34.54
N SER A 268 12.78 11.01 -35.60
CA SER A 268 14.16 11.14 -36.10
C SER A 268 14.83 12.32 -35.41
N VAL A 269 15.79 12.05 -34.54
CA VAL A 269 16.65 13.04 -33.89
C VAL A 269 18.07 12.96 -34.45
N VAL A 270 18.82 14.04 -34.35
CA VAL A 270 20.23 14.07 -34.76
C VAL A 270 21.08 14.17 -33.49
N ASP A 271 22.05 13.27 -33.33
CA ASP A 271 22.98 13.29 -32.19
C ASP A 271 23.99 14.46 -32.29
N ALA A 272 24.79 14.67 -31.24
CA ALA A 272 25.79 15.74 -31.22
C ALA A 272 26.88 15.62 -32.31
N ASN A 273 27.01 14.44 -32.93
CA ASN A 273 27.98 14.12 -33.97
C ASN A 273 27.37 14.19 -35.38
N GLY A 274 26.08 14.53 -35.52
CA GLY A 274 25.39 14.62 -36.81
C GLY A 274 24.76 13.32 -37.30
N ASN A 275 24.75 12.24 -36.51
CA ASN A 275 24.13 10.98 -36.91
C ASN A 275 22.62 10.99 -36.64
N ALA A 276 21.84 10.48 -37.58
CA ALA A 276 20.41 10.28 -37.39
C ALA A 276 20.15 9.09 -36.44
N GLN A 277 19.39 9.33 -35.38
CA GLN A 277 18.93 8.33 -34.43
C GLN A 277 17.40 8.34 -34.37
N THR A 278 16.79 7.15 -34.37
CA THR A 278 15.34 7.02 -34.17
C THR A 278 15.03 6.82 -32.69
N VAL A 279 14.16 7.66 -32.13
CA VAL A 279 13.66 7.59 -30.75
C VAL A 279 12.16 7.32 -30.78
N PHE A 280 11.72 6.26 -30.13
CA PHE A 280 10.30 5.94 -30.00
C PHE A 280 9.70 6.65 -28.80
N LYS A 281 8.52 7.27 -28.98
CA LYS A 281 7.73 7.82 -27.87
C LYS A 281 6.39 7.09 -27.79
N PRO A 282 5.97 6.62 -26.60
CA PRO A 282 4.67 5.99 -26.45
C PRO A 282 3.56 7.02 -26.59
N TYR A 283 2.42 6.59 -27.12
CA TYR A 283 1.17 7.33 -27.12
C TYR A 283 0.02 6.40 -26.75
N GLY A 284 -1.10 6.95 -26.26
CA GLY A 284 -2.28 6.20 -25.83
C GLY A 284 -2.71 6.61 -24.43
N VAL A 285 -3.29 5.69 -23.66
CA VAL A 285 -3.71 5.95 -22.28
C VAL A 285 -2.69 5.36 -21.31
N SER A 286 -2.08 6.20 -20.50
CA SER A 286 -1.22 5.83 -19.38
C SER A 286 -1.88 6.24 -18.06
N LEU A 287 -1.89 5.33 -17.09
CA LEU A 287 -2.53 5.50 -15.80
C LEU A 287 -1.60 4.97 -14.70
N PHE A 288 -1.28 5.82 -13.74
CA PHE A 288 -0.60 5.45 -12.50
C PHE A 288 -1.52 5.77 -11.34
N ILE A 289 -1.75 4.80 -10.45
CA ILE A 289 -2.61 5.01 -9.30
C ILE A 289 -2.05 4.30 -8.07
N THR A 290 -1.97 5.04 -6.96
CA THR A 290 -1.46 4.55 -5.68
C THR A 290 -2.57 4.70 -4.63
N PRO A 291 -3.34 3.63 -4.34
CA PRO A 291 -4.36 3.66 -3.32
C PRO A 291 -3.76 3.42 -1.92
N ARG A 292 -4.38 3.99 -0.89
CA ARG A 292 -4.08 3.75 0.52
C ARG A 292 -5.38 3.66 1.30
N ILE A 293 -5.55 2.58 2.05
CA ILE A 293 -6.72 2.36 2.89
C ILE A 293 -6.52 3.12 4.21
N GLU A 294 -7.49 3.96 4.53
CA GLU A 294 -7.54 4.75 5.76
C GLU A 294 -8.38 4.02 6.83
N LYS A 295 -8.15 4.36 8.10
CA LYS A 295 -8.82 3.73 9.26
C LYS A 295 -10.36 3.75 9.22
N ASN A 296 -10.93 4.74 8.56
CA ASN A 296 -12.37 4.92 8.42
C ASN A 296 -12.97 4.11 7.25
N GLY A 297 -12.18 3.27 6.59
CA GLY A 297 -12.58 2.49 5.41
C GLY A 297 -12.66 3.32 4.12
N THR A 298 -12.20 4.57 4.13
CA THR A 298 -12.02 5.37 2.90
C THR A 298 -10.69 5.04 2.24
N ILE A 299 -10.63 5.24 0.93
CA ILE A 299 -9.47 4.94 0.10
C ILE A 299 -8.95 6.26 -0.44
N ARG A 300 -7.83 6.72 0.13
CA ARG A 300 -7.08 7.85 -0.39
C ARG A 300 -6.23 7.38 -1.55
N SER A 301 -6.32 8.02 -2.71
CA SER A 301 -5.56 7.62 -3.88
C SER A 301 -4.91 8.81 -4.57
N LYS A 302 -3.67 8.62 -5.01
CA LYS A 302 -2.98 9.52 -5.94
C LYS A 302 -3.08 8.94 -7.33
N ILE A 303 -3.57 9.70 -8.30
CA ILE A 303 -3.76 9.25 -9.68
C ILE A 303 -3.09 10.23 -10.65
N HIS A 304 -2.39 9.65 -11.64
CA HIS A 304 -1.83 10.35 -12.78
C HIS A 304 -2.37 9.68 -14.04
N VAL A 305 -3.08 10.43 -14.86
CA VAL A 305 -3.62 9.96 -16.14
C VAL A 305 -3.04 10.79 -17.25
N GLU A 306 -2.55 10.13 -18.28
CA GLU A 306 -2.13 10.73 -19.53
C GLU A 306 -2.88 10.07 -20.68
N VAL A 307 -3.46 10.89 -21.56
CA VAL A 307 -4.08 10.45 -22.80
C VAL A 307 -3.36 11.16 -23.94
N SER A 308 -2.81 10.40 -24.87
CA SER A 308 -2.13 10.94 -26.05
C SER A 308 -2.59 10.26 -27.33
N SER A 309 -2.67 11.04 -28.40
CA SER A 309 -3.03 10.59 -29.74
C SER A 309 -2.12 11.23 -30.78
N VAL A 310 -1.90 10.54 -31.89
CA VAL A 310 -1.17 11.10 -33.03
C VAL A 310 -2.00 12.21 -33.67
N ASP A 311 -1.40 13.38 -33.84
CA ASP A 311 -1.99 14.51 -34.55
C ASP A 311 -1.53 14.49 -36.01
N SER A 312 -2.45 14.11 -36.90
CA SER A 312 -2.20 14.01 -38.34
C SER A 312 -2.28 15.35 -39.07
N SER A 313 -2.70 16.44 -38.40
CA SER A 313 -2.81 17.77 -39.03
C SER A 313 -1.47 18.51 -39.12
N LEU A 314 -0.48 18.09 -38.33
CA LEU A 314 0.86 18.66 -38.24
C LEU A 314 1.90 17.60 -38.65
N SER A 315 2.43 17.72 -39.87
CA SER A 315 3.57 16.91 -40.33
C SER A 315 4.87 17.66 -40.11
N LEU A 316 5.76 17.12 -39.28
CA LEU A 316 7.07 17.68 -38.99
C LEU A 316 8.17 16.74 -39.53
N ASN A 317 9.30 17.31 -39.97
CA ASN A 317 10.44 16.56 -40.50
C ASN A 317 11.04 15.54 -39.50
N GLY A 318 10.73 15.65 -38.21
CA GLY A 318 11.28 14.81 -37.14
C GLY A 318 10.34 13.73 -36.60
N GLY A 319 9.11 13.59 -37.12
CA GLY A 319 8.11 12.64 -36.62
C GLY A 319 6.74 13.31 -36.43
N PRO A 320 5.67 12.51 -36.22
CA PRO A 320 4.33 13.07 -36.10
C PRO A 320 4.16 13.89 -34.82
N ALA A 321 3.29 14.89 -34.84
CA ALA A 321 2.91 15.59 -33.61
C ALA A 321 2.04 14.68 -32.71
N LEU A 322 2.15 14.85 -31.40
CA LEU A 322 1.28 14.18 -30.42
C LEU A 322 0.41 15.21 -29.73
N LYS A 323 -0.90 14.93 -29.65
CA LYS A 323 -1.83 15.65 -28.81
C LYS A 323 -1.92 14.93 -27.47
N THR A 324 -1.43 15.55 -26.41
CA THR A 324 -1.38 14.95 -25.06
C THR A 324 -2.25 15.73 -24.08
N ARG A 325 -3.00 15.01 -23.24
CA ARG A 325 -3.82 15.51 -22.15
C ARG A 325 -3.39 14.81 -20.87
N ARG A 326 -3.17 15.56 -19.78
CA ARG A 326 -2.67 15.02 -18.51
C ARG A 326 -3.45 15.58 -17.33
N THR A 327 -3.72 14.70 -16.36
CA THR A 327 -4.34 15.06 -15.09
C THR A 327 -3.61 14.34 -13.96
N ALA A 328 -3.24 15.08 -12.92
CA ALA A 328 -2.71 14.53 -11.68
C ALA A 328 -3.55 15.06 -10.52
N THR A 329 -4.08 14.17 -9.68
CA THR A 329 -4.89 14.56 -8.53
C THR A 329 -4.77 13.55 -7.39
N GLU A 330 -5.10 14.00 -6.19
CA GLU A 330 -5.26 13.16 -5.01
C GLU A 330 -6.71 13.27 -4.55
N PHE A 331 -7.34 12.12 -4.31
CA PHE A 331 -8.74 12.06 -3.91
C PHE A 331 -8.94 11.07 -2.78
N ASN A 332 -10.07 11.19 -2.09
CA ASN A 332 -10.51 10.23 -1.08
C ASN A 332 -11.97 9.88 -1.32
N VAL A 333 -12.27 8.58 -1.33
CA VAL A 333 -13.62 8.07 -1.60
C VAL A 333 -13.86 6.80 -0.79
N ARG A 334 -15.13 6.47 -0.49
CA ARG A 334 -15.46 5.22 0.19
C ARG A 334 -15.32 4.04 -0.75
N SER A 335 -14.98 2.88 -0.21
CA SER A 335 -14.96 1.62 -0.97
C SER A 335 -16.29 1.39 -1.70
N GLY A 336 -16.23 1.21 -3.02
CA GLY A 336 -17.38 0.93 -3.87
C GLY A 336 -18.13 2.15 -4.41
N GLU A 337 -17.81 3.37 -3.96
CA GLU A 337 -18.43 4.59 -4.47
C GLU A 337 -17.64 5.14 -5.68
N PRO A 338 -18.32 5.52 -6.79
CA PRO A 338 -17.67 6.18 -7.91
C PRO A 338 -17.41 7.66 -7.60
N LEU A 339 -16.28 8.18 -8.06
CA LEU A 339 -15.90 9.58 -7.98
C LEU A 339 -15.47 10.09 -9.35
N VAL A 340 -15.99 11.25 -9.75
CA VAL A 340 -15.58 11.96 -10.96
C VAL A 340 -14.48 12.96 -10.61
N LEU A 341 -13.30 12.83 -11.22
CA LEU A 341 -12.07 13.50 -10.77
C LEU A 341 -11.70 14.77 -11.52
N SER A 342 -12.06 14.89 -12.78
CA SER A 342 -11.60 16.01 -13.60
C SER A 342 -12.49 16.22 -14.81
N GLY A 343 -12.59 17.50 -15.16
CA GLY A 343 -13.05 18.03 -16.43
C GLY A 343 -12.02 19.03 -16.94
N PHE A 344 -11.19 18.60 -17.91
CA PHE A 344 -10.16 19.44 -18.55
C PHE A 344 -10.69 20.08 -19.84
N ILE A 345 -10.48 21.39 -20.02
CA ILE A 345 -11.01 22.18 -21.14
C ILE A 345 -10.04 22.14 -22.33
N SER A 346 -10.46 21.56 -23.47
CA SER A 346 -9.80 21.74 -24.77
C SER A 346 -10.73 22.49 -25.73
N ARG A 347 -10.23 23.57 -26.36
CA ARG A 347 -10.93 24.32 -27.40
C ARG A 347 -10.14 24.25 -28.70
N ASP A 348 -10.66 23.52 -29.68
CA ASP A 348 -10.17 23.58 -31.05
C ASP A 348 -11.08 24.53 -31.85
N GLN A 349 -10.51 25.64 -32.33
CA GLN A 349 -11.22 26.63 -33.13
C GLN A 349 -10.56 26.72 -34.51
N MET A 350 -11.29 26.31 -35.56
CA MET A 350 -10.88 26.45 -36.94
C MET A 350 -11.70 27.57 -37.60
N GLN A 351 -11.01 28.59 -38.12
CA GLN A 351 -11.62 29.65 -38.91
C GLN A 351 -11.14 29.52 -40.35
N GLY A 352 -12.05 29.10 -41.25
CA GLY A 352 -11.83 29.12 -42.69
C GLY A 352 -12.54 30.31 -43.31
N MET A 353 -11.86 31.06 -44.18
CA MET A 353 -12.48 32.11 -44.99
C MET A 353 -12.21 31.81 -46.46
N GLU A 354 -13.27 31.49 -47.20
CA GLU A 354 -13.23 31.39 -48.65
C GLU A 354 -13.72 32.71 -49.23
N LYS A 355 -12.93 33.33 -50.11
CA LYS A 355 -13.30 34.58 -50.79
C LYS A 355 -13.13 34.43 -52.29
N MET A 356 -14.06 35.01 -53.06
CA MET A 356 -13.89 35.12 -54.50
C MET A 356 -12.82 36.18 -54.82
N PRO A 357 -11.78 35.87 -55.63
CA PRO A 357 -10.74 36.84 -55.97
C PRO A 357 -11.33 38.11 -56.61
N GLY A 358 -10.87 39.29 -56.17
CA GLY A 358 -11.35 40.60 -56.63
C GLY A 358 -12.63 41.06 -55.93
N MET A 359 -13.76 40.38 -56.17
CA MET A 359 -15.07 40.80 -55.63
C MET A 359 -15.19 40.63 -54.10
N GLY A 360 -14.41 39.73 -53.52
CA GLY A 360 -14.34 39.54 -52.08
C GLY A 360 -13.68 40.68 -51.31
N ASP A 361 -13.01 41.66 -51.95
CA ASP A 361 -12.31 42.76 -51.24
C ASP A 361 -13.02 44.12 -51.35
N VAL A 362 -14.19 44.17 -52.01
CA VAL A 362 -14.98 45.40 -52.19
C VAL A 362 -15.59 45.86 -50.86
N PRO A 363 -15.40 47.13 -50.43
CA PRO A 363 -16.09 47.68 -49.26
C PRO A 363 -17.60 47.57 -49.41
N ILE A 364 -18.32 47.24 -48.33
CA ILE A 364 -19.79 47.11 -48.27
C ILE A 364 -20.35 45.87 -49.00
N LEU A 365 -19.91 45.59 -50.25
CA LEU A 365 -20.44 44.49 -51.06
C LEU A 365 -19.66 43.16 -50.93
N GLY A 366 -18.43 43.18 -50.42
CA GLY A 366 -17.57 42.01 -50.36
C GLY A 366 -18.07 40.89 -49.44
N GLU A 367 -18.95 41.17 -48.49
CA GLU A 367 -19.50 40.15 -47.57
C GLU A 367 -20.44 39.16 -48.29
N LEU A 368 -21.06 39.54 -49.41
CA LEU A 368 -21.88 38.65 -50.23
C LEU A 368 -21.03 37.65 -51.05
N PHE A 369 -19.74 37.93 -51.20
CA PHE A 369 -18.78 37.13 -51.98
C PHE A 369 -17.70 36.47 -51.09
N ARG A 370 -17.97 36.41 -49.78
CA ARG A 370 -17.17 35.73 -48.76
C ARG A 370 -18.03 34.64 -48.11
N SER A 371 -17.46 33.45 -47.95
CA SER A 371 -18.02 32.39 -47.12
C SER A 371 -17.13 32.18 -45.90
N ARG A 372 -17.69 32.37 -44.71
CA ARG A 372 -16.99 32.13 -43.44
C ARG A 372 -17.42 30.79 -42.89
N LYS A 373 -16.50 29.84 -42.78
CA LYS A 373 -16.73 28.58 -42.10
C LYS A 373 -16.09 28.65 -40.71
N PHE A 374 -16.92 28.76 -39.69
CA PHE A 374 -16.51 28.71 -38.28
C PHE A 374 -16.78 27.32 -37.74
N GLN A 375 -15.75 26.61 -37.31
CA GLN A 375 -15.87 25.29 -36.70
C GLN A 375 -15.19 25.30 -35.33
N GLN A 376 -15.95 25.08 -34.27
CA GLN A 376 -15.46 25.05 -32.89
C GLN A 376 -15.82 23.70 -32.28
N ASN A 377 -14.79 22.90 -31.97
CA ASN A 377 -14.92 21.61 -31.30
C ASN A 377 -14.35 21.76 -29.89
N GLU A 378 -15.20 21.62 -28.87
CA GLU A 378 -14.78 21.66 -27.47
C GLU A 378 -15.08 20.33 -26.81
N THR A 379 -14.03 19.65 -26.34
CA THR A 379 -14.10 18.33 -25.71
C THR A 379 -13.43 18.36 -24.34
N GLU A 380 -13.94 17.57 -23.42
CA GLU A 380 -13.57 17.53 -22.01
C GLU A 380 -13.23 16.10 -21.59
N LEU A 381 -12.03 15.93 -21.02
CA LEU A 381 -11.57 14.65 -20.48
C LEU A 381 -12.22 14.45 -19.11
N VAL A 382 -13.02 13.38 -18.99
CA VAL A 382 -13.68 12.98 -17.75
C VAL A 382 -13.11 11.66 -17.27
N ILE A 383 -12.64 11.64 -16.03
CA ILE A 383 -12.09 10.46 -15.38
C ILE A 383 -13.01 10.06 -14.23
N ILE A 384 -13.55 8.85 -14.28
CA ILE A 384 -14.35 8.25 -13.22
C ILE A 384 -13.53 7.16 -12.58
N VAL A 385 -13.44 7.15 -11.25
CA VAL A 385 -12.73 6.12 -10.50
C VAL A 385 -13.63 5.52 -9.44
N ARG A 386 -13.62 4.19 -9.34
CA ARG A 386 -14.35 3.44 -8.33
C ARG A 386 -13.40 2.42 -7.67
N PRO A 387 -12.78 2.78 -6.54
CA PRO A 387 -11.92 1.86 -5.81
C PRO A 387 -12.75 0.95 -4.91
N VAL A 388 -12.37 -0.33 -4.80
CA VAL A 388 -13.05 -1.34 -3.98
C VAL A 388 -11.99 -2.11 -3.19
N VAL A 389 -12.12 -2.14 -1.86
CA VAL A 389 -11.28 -3.01 -1.02
C VAL A 389 -11.64 -4.46 -1.30
N VAL A 390 -10.62 -5.25 -1.62
CA VAL A 390 -10.69 -6.69 -1.87
C VAL A 390 -9.91 -7.40 -0.77
N SER A 391 -10.64 -8.16 0.03
CA SER A 391 -10.11 -9.10 1.01
C SER A 391 -10.30 -10.54 0.52
N SER A 392 -9.52 -11.48 1.06
CA SER A 392 -9.55 -12.90 0.68
C SER A 392 -10.92 -13.57 0.87
N ASP A 393 -11.79 -12.99 1.70
CA ASP A 393 -13.15 -13.42 2.00
C ASP A 393 -14.23 -12.66 1.22
N ASN A 394 -13.87 -11.76 0.29
CA ASN A 394 -14.86 -10.92 -0.42
C ASN A 394 -15.80 -11.80 -1.29
N PRO A 395 -17.11 -11.86 -0.98
CA PRO A 395 -18.07 -12.70 -1.71
C PRO A 395 -18.24 -12.31 -3.18
N GLN A 396 -18.01 -11.04 -3.52
CA GLN A 396 -18.10 -10.55 -4.90
C GLN A 396 -16.93 -11.05 -5.75
N MET A 397 -15.74 -11.18 -5.16
CA MET A 397 -14.58 -11.75 -5.83
C MET A 397 -14.75 -13.24 -6.06
N GLN A 398 -15.26 -13.98 -5.07
CA GLN A 398 -15.62 -15.40 -5.23
C GLN A 398 -16.61 -15.58 -6.38
N THR A 399 -17.63 -14.72 -6.46
CA THR A 399 -18.62 -14.74 -7.54
C THR A 399 -17.99 -14.41 -8.91
N ARG A 400 -17.07 -13.43 -8.96
CA ARG A 400 -16.33 -13.10 -10.19
C ARG A 400 -15.44 -14.24 -10.65
N ILE A 401 -14.67 -14.85 -9.73
CA ILE A 401 -13.84 -16.03 -10.02
C ILE A 401 -14.71 -17.16 -10.56
N GLN A 402 -15.87 -17.43 -9.96
CA GLN A 402 -16.80 -18.44 -10.44
C GLN A 402 -17.35 -18.13 -11.84
N ARG A 403 -17.72 -16.87 -12.12
CA ARG A 403 -18.18 -16.46 -13.45
C ARG A 403 -17.07 -16.53 -14.50
N THR A 404 -15.90 -16.02 -14.18
CA THR A 404 -14.73 -16.08 -15.08
C THR A 404 -14.34 -17.52 -15.36
N LYS A 405 -14.32 -18.37 -14.32
CA LYS A 405 -14.08 -19.81 -14.48
C LYS A 405 -15.15 -20.46 -15.35
N ALA A 406 -16.44 -20.17 -15.12
CA ALA A 406 -17.52 -20.67 -15.96
C ALA A 406 -17.42 -20.20 -17.43
N VAL A 407 -16.96 -18.97 -17.69
CA VAL A 407 -16.72 -18.46 -19.05
C VAL A 407 -15.51 -19.11 -19.69
N ILE A 408 -14.42 -19.32 -18.93
CA ILE A 408 -13.24 -20.04 -19.44
C ILE A 408 -13.62 -21.49 -19.76
N ASP A 409 -14.29 -22.17 -18.84
CA ASP A 409 -14.71 -23.57 -19.00
C ASP A 409 -15.74 -23.74 -20.14
N SER A 410 -16.55 -22.70 -20.44
CA SER A 410 -17.48 -22.73 -21.57
C SER A 410 -16.90 -22.26 -22.90
N SER A 411 -15.83 -21.45 -22.87
CA SER A 411 -15.18 -20.90 -24.08
C SER A 411 -14.00 -21.78 -24.55
N PHE A 412 -13.49 -22.65 -23.67
CA PHE A 412 -12.42 -23.59 -23.96
C PHE A 412 -12.86 -25.00 -23.56
N GLU A 413 -13.28 -25.82 -24.53
CA GLU A 413 -13.80 -27.19 -24.30
C GLU A 413 -12.75 -28.14 -23.68
N GLU A 414 -11.46 -27.86 -23.90
CA GLU A 414 -10.35 -28.47 -23.18
C GLU A 414 -9.72 -27.36 -22.34
N GLY A 415 -9.86 -27.44 -21.01
CA GLY A 415 -9.55 -26.34 -20.08
C GLY A 415 -8.27 -25.56 -20.41
N ALA A 416 -8.33 -24.24 -20.21
CA ALA A 416 -7.26 -23.31 -20.59
C ALA A 416 -5.86 -23.83 -20.23
N ILE A 417 -5.07 -24.15 -21.25
CA ILE A 417 -3.68 -24.57 -21.10
C ILE A 417 -2.85 -23.31 -20.81
N ILE A 418 -2.72 -22.97 -19.53
CA ILE A 418 -1.82 -21.90 -19.09
C ILE A 418 -0.40 -22.47 -19.10
N ASN A 419 0.49 -21.87 -19.89
CA ASN A 419 1.80 -22.37 -20.31
C ASN A 419 1.74 -23.49 -21.36
N VAL A 420 1.66 -23.09 -22.62
CA VAL A 420 2.18 -23.94 -23.69
C VAL A 420 3.71 -23.82 -23.63
N ASP A 421 4.39 -24.90 -23.26
CA ASP A 421 5.84 -25.00 -23.50
C ASP A 421 6.06 -24.81 -25.01
N ILE A 422 6.71 -23.71 -25.39
CA ILE A 422 7.25 -23.54 -26.74
C ILE A 422 8.37 -24.56 -26.94
N LEU A 423 7.99 -25.80 -27.23
CA LEU A 423 8.90 -26.77 -27.81
C LEU A 423 9.31 -26.25 -29.20
N PRO A 424 10.60 -26.19 -29.52
CA PRO A 424 11.06 -25.67 -30.80
C PRO A 424 10.50 -26.57 -31.92
N GLN A 425 9.72 -25.96 -32.80
CA GLN A 425 9.29 -26.57 -34.06
C GLN A 425 10.54 -26.99 -34.83
N HIS A 426 10.87 -28.28 -34.80
CA HIS A 426 11.68 -28.88 -35.84
C HIS A 426 10.73 -29.67 -36.74
N LEU A 427 10.90 -29.39 -38.03
CA LEU A 427 10.14 -29.89 -39.16
C LEU A 427 9.71 -31.36 -39.03
N GLN A 428 8.42 -31.60 -39.18
CA GLN A 428 7.93 -32.77 -39.89
C GLN A 428 6.91 -32.30 -40.92
N LEU A 429 7.45 -31.91 -42.08
CA LEU A 429 6.72 -31.94 -43.33
C LEU A 429 6.34 -33.40 -43.58
N THR A 430 5.09 -33.75 -43.36
CA THR A 430 4.50 -34.97 -43.92
C THR A 430 4.41 -34.76 -45.43
N ILE A 431 5.40 -35.28 -46.16
CA ILE A 431 5.35 -35.39 -47.62
C ILE A 431 4.39 -36.54 -47.93
N ASP A 432 3.14 -36.20 -48.23
CA ASP A 432 2.19 -37.12 -48.83
C ASP A 432 2.24 -36.94 -50.35
N GLN A 433 3.24 -37.55 -50.99
CA GLN A 433 3.25 -37.73 -52.43
C GLN A 433 3.77 -39.13 -52.77
N LYS A 434 2.81 -39.97 -53.17
CA LYS A 434 3.02 -41.23 -53.89
C LYS A 434 3.78 -40.93 -55.19
N VAL A 435 5.11 -41.05 -55.17
CA VAL A 435 5.91 -41.17 -56.39
C VAL A 435 6.76 -42.42 -56.26
N SER A 436 6.41 -43.41 -57.08
CA SER A 436 7.16 -44.66 -57.26
C SER A 436 8.49 -44.35 -57.95
N ILE A 437 9.60 -44.78 -57.35
CA ILE A 437 10.92 -44.80 -57.99
C ILE A 437 11.50 -46.20 -57.72
N PRO A 438 11.99 -46.92 -58.76
CA PRO A 438 12.46 -48.30 -58.63
C PRO A 438 13.79 -48.38 -57.86
N PRO A 439 14.15 -49.55 -57.30
CA PRO A 439 15.36 -49.67 -56.49
C PRO A 439 16.59 -49.67 -57.38
N ILE A 440 17.58 -48.84 -57.01
CA ILE A 440 18.95 -49.00 -57.49
C ILE A 440 19.75 -49.66 -56.36
N ASN A 441 20.26 -50.85 -56.67
CA ASN A 441 21.18 -51.62 -55.85
C ASN A 441 22.51 -50.88 -55.64
N GLY A 442 23.07 -50.96 -54.44
CA GLY A 442 24.52 -50.96 -54.27
C GLY A 442 25.09 -50.10 -53.14
N ILE A 443 25.76 -50.82 -52.23
CA ILE A 443 26.93 -50.42 -51.41
C ILE A 443 26.63 -49.90 -49.97
N PRO A 444 27.36 -50.41 -48.93
CA PRO A 444 26.96 -50.28 -47.54
C PRO A 444 27.83 -49.35 -46.67
N PHE A 445 27.38 -49.17 -45.42
CA PHE A 445 28.14 -48.84 -44.19
C PHE A 445 28.65 -47.39 -43.96
N SER A 446 28.15 -46.78 -42.89
CA SER A 446 28.84 -46.62 -41.59
C SER A 446 28.79 -45.20 -40.98
N SER A 447 28.71 -45.22 -39.64
CA SER A 447 29.04 -44.13 -38.70
C SER A 447 27.99 -43.00 -38.62
N ILE A 448 27.43 -42.62 -37.47
CA ILE A 448 28.10 -42.08 -36.28
C ILE A 448 27.16 -42.17 -35.05
N LYS A 449 27.78 -42.30 -33.87
CA LYS A 449 27.24 -42.55 -32.52
C LYS A 449 26.25 -41.50 -31.98
N THR A 450 25.25 -41.98 -31.25
CA THR A 450 24.41 -41.23 -30.30
C THR A 450 25.11 -41.05 -28.95
N PRO A 451 25.08 -39.87 -28.30
CA PRO A 451 25.32 -39.76 -26.87
C PRO A 451 24.01 -39.53 -26.10
N THR A 452 23.80 -40.36 -25.09
CA THR A 452 22.76 -40.26 -24.06
C THR A 452 23.19 -39.25 -22.98
N ILE A 453 22.31 -38.32 -22.57
CA ILE A 453 22.52 -37.54 -21.34
C ILE A 453 21.29 -37.62 -20.43
N SER A 454 21.62 -37.97 -19.19
CA SER A 454 20.77 -38.29 -18.03
C SER A 454 20.20 -37.04 -17.35
N LYS A 455 18.92 -37.11 -16.94
CA LYS A 455 18.29 -36.17 -16.01
C LYS A 455 18.72 -36.48 -14.57
N LYS A 456 19.28 -35.48 -13.87
CA LYS A 456 19.36 -35.45 -12.40
C LYS A 456 18.68 -34.18 -11.90
N GLY A 457 17.67 -34.35 -11.06
CA GLY A 457 17.06 -33.28 -10.28
C GLY A 457 17.87 -32.88 -9.06
N LYS A 458 17.57 -31.70 -8.54
CA LYS A 458 17.82 -31.19 -7.17
C LYS A 458 16.69 -30.18 -6.90
N SER A 459 15.81 -30.50 -5.95
CA SER A 459 15.79 -30.07 -4.54
C SER A 459 15.49 -28.59 -4.38
#